data_AF-A0A436V4J2-F1
#
_entry.id   AF-A0A436V4J2-F1
#
_cell.length_a   1.000
_cell.length_b   1.000
_cell.length_c   1.000
_cell.angle_alpha   90.00
_cell.angle_beta   90.00
_cell.angle_gamma   90.00
#
_symmetry.space_group_name_H-M   'P 1'
#
loop_
_entity.id
_entity.type
_entity.pdbx_description
1 polymer ?
#
loop_
_entity_poly.entity_id
_entity_poly.type
_entity_poly.pdbx_seq_one_letter_code
_entity_poly.pdbx_strand_id
1 'polypeptide(L)'
;MARVISVESERFPIAGSFTISRGSKTEAEVITVTISEGRHAGRGECVPYKRYGETMEGVRAAIEEMRGRIADGIDRAALLTA
;
A
#
# COMPACT_ATOMS: atom_id res chain seq x y z
N MET A 1 8.65 -22.03 -0.61
CA MET A 1 7.74 -21.74 0.54
C MET A 1 6.72 -20.74 0.05
N ALA A 2 5.46 -20.79 0.49
CA ALA A 2 4.47 -19.80 0.06
C ALA A 2 4.84 -18.41 0.61
N ARG A 3 4.63 -17.35 -0.19
CA ARG A 3 4.82 -15.97 0.27
C ARG A 3 3.66 -15.56 1.18
N VAL A 4 3.96 -14.83 2.25
CA VAL A 4 2.93 -14.25 3.14
C VAL A 4 2.91 -12.74 2.94
N ILE A 5 1.73 -12.18 2.70
CA ILE A 5 1.50 -10.74 2.52
C ILE A 5 0.67 -10.16 3.68
N SER A 6 1.19 -9.10 4.31
CA SER A 6 0.45 -8.23 5.25
C SER A 6 0.13 -6.90 4.58
N VAL A 7 -1.06 -6.37 4.82
CA VAL A 7 -1.55 -5.09 4.27
C VAL A 7 -2.17 -4.29 5.41
N GLU A 8 -1.49 -3.22 5.79
CA GLU A 8 -1.81 -2.42 6.99
C GLU A 8 -2.07 -0.97 6.60
N SER A 9 -3.11 -0.38 7.19
CA SER A 9 -3.40 1.04 7.06
C SER A 9 -2.84 1.76 8.29
N GLU A 10 -1.95 2.72 8.08
CA GLU A 10 -1.28 3.46 9.15
C GLU A 10 -1.61 4.95 9.05
N ARG A 11 -1.63 5.64 10.20
CA ARG A 11 -1.88 7.08 10.30
C ARG A 11 -0.74 7.72 11.07
N PHE A 12 -0.12 8.72 10.48
CA PHE A 12 0.97 9.47 11.10
C PHE A 12 0.59 10.94 11.25
N PRO A 13 0.68 11.54 12.45
CA PRO A 13 0.42 12.95 12.64
C PRO A 13 1.47 13.79 11.92
N ILE A 14 1.03 14.85 11.25
CA ILE A 14 1.90 15.87 10.66
C ILE A 14 2.25 16.87 11.75
N ALA A 15 3.51 17.31 11.79
CA ALA A 15 3.93 18.39 12.69
C ALA A 15 3.24 19.70 12.30
N GLY A 16 2.12 20.00 12.97
CA GLY A 16 1.24 21.13 12.63
C GLY A 16 0.25 20.77 11.53
N SER A 17 0.32 21.47 10.40
CA SER A 17 -0.53 21.20 9.23
C SER A 17 0.25 21.32 7.93
N PHE A 18 -0.06 20.44 6.98
CA PHE A 18 0.46 20.52 5.62
C PHE A 18 -0.63 21.08 4.71
N THR A 19 -0.41 22.29 4.17
CA THR A 19 -1.41 23.02 3.38
C THR A 19 -0.93 23.26 1.96
N ILE A 20 -1.81 22.98 1.01
CA ILE A 20 -1.68 23.35 -0.39
C ILE A 20 -2.95 24.10 -0.83
N SER A 21 -2.99 24.64 -2.05
CA SER A 21 -4.15 25.41 -2.55
C SER A 21 -5.49 24.65 -2.54
N ARG A 22 -5.44 23.32 -2.44
CA ARG A 22 -6.62 22.43 -2.43
C ARG A 22 -7.08 22.03 -1.02
N GLY A 23 -6.40 22.50 0.03
CA GLY A 23 -6.76 22.20 1.41
C GLY A 23 -5.56 21.84 2.29
N SER A 24 -5.86 21.52 3.54
CA SER A 24 -4.89 21.20 4.58
C SER A 24 -5.08 19.78 5.08
N LYS A 25 -3.99 19.13 5.49
CA LYS A 25 -3.97 17.85 6.19
C LYS A 25 -3.22 17.97 7.51
N THR A 26 -3.69 17.26 8.52
CA THR A 26 -3.04 17.09 9.82
C THR A 26 -2.47 15.69 10.01
N GLU A 27 -2.81 14.76 9.13
CA GLU A 27 -2.35 13.36 9.15
C GLU A 27 -1.95 12.90 7.75
N ALA A 28 -0.97 12.01 7.71
CA ALA A 28 -0.65 11.19 6.55
C ALA A 28 -1.25 9.79 6.77
N GLU A 29 -2.21 9.43 5.91
CA GLU A 29 -2.80 8.09 5.85
C GLU A 29 -2.08 7.30 4.77
N VAL A 30 -1.45 6.18 5.15
CA VAL A 30 -0.65 5.35 4.25
C VAL A 30 -1.10 3.89 4.31
N ILE A 31 -0.83 3.16 3.23
CA ILE A 31 -0.97 1.70 3.23
C ILE A 31 0.41 1.10 3.07
N THR A 32 0.75 0.22 4.00
CA THR A 32 2.00 -0.53 4.03
C THR A 32 1.75 -1.97 3.62
N VAL A 33 2.59 -2.49 2.73
CA VAL A 33 2.58 -3.89 2.32
C VAL A 33 3.90 -4.53 2.70
N THR A 34 3.83 -5.65 3.41
CA THR A 34 5.01 -6.49 3.70
C THR A 34 4.82 -7.86 3.07
N ILE A 35 5.79 -8.30 2.27
CA ILE A 35 5.82 -9.64 1.66
C ILE A 35 7.01 -10.40 2.25
N SER A 36 6.79 -11.60 2.76
CA SER A 36 7.84 -12.46 3.32
C SER A 36 7.91 -13.82 2.62
N GLU A 37 9.14 -14.32 2.46
CA GLU A 37 9.45 -15.64 1.90
C GLU A 37 10.64 -16.25 2.65
N GLY A 38 10.37 -17.25 3.50
CA GLY A 38 11.39 -17.83 4.37
C GLY A 38 12.00 -16.77 5.30
N ARG A 39 13.31 -16.53 5.14
CA ARG A 39 14.06 -15.52 5.93
C ARG A 39 14.05 -14.12 5.33
N HIS A 40 13.49 -13.94 4.14
CA HIS A 40 13.51 -12.68 3.41
C HIS A 40 12.18 -11.95 3.57
N ALA A 41 12.23 -10.63 3.71
CA ALA A 41 11.05 -9.78 3.73
C ALA A 41 11.32 -8.47 2.99
N GLY A 42 10.33 -7.98 2.26
CA GLY A 42 10.33 -6.67 1.62
C GLY A 42 9.11 -5.87 2.07
N ARG A 43 9.29 -4.56 2.27
CA ARG A 43 8.24 -3.61 2.64
C ARG A 43 8.11 -2.54 1.57
N GLY A 44 6.87 -2.21 1.21
CA GLY A 44 6.51 -1.09 0.35
C GLY A 44 5.40 -0.26 0.98
N GLU A 45 5.31 1.01 0.61
CA GLU A 45 4.32 1.94 1.16
C GLU A 45 3.76 2.81 0.03
N CYS A 46 2.46 3.11 0.10
CA CYS A 46 1.81 4.06 -0.79
C CYS A 46 0.87 5.00 -0.02
N VAL A 47 0.61 6.17 -0.60
CA VAL A 47 -0.29 7.19 -0.04
C VAL A 47 -1.48 7.38 -0.98
N PRO A 48 -2.66 6.81 -0.68
CA PRO A 48 -3.85 6.99 -1.51
C PRO A 48 -4.21 8.47 -1.68
N TYR A 49 -4.31 8.92 -2.93
CA TYR A 49 -4.46 10.32 -3.28
C TYR A 49 -5.85 10.63 -3.82
N LYS A 50 -6.72 11.18 -2.96
CA LYS A 50 -8.11 11.57 -3.28
C LYS A 50 -8.27 12.38 -4.57
N ARG A 51 -7.29 13.21 -4.92
CA ARG A 51 -7.32 14.00 -6.16
C ARG A 51 -7.36 13.14 -7.42
N TYR A 52 -6.80 11.93 -7.39
CA TYR A 52 -6.83 10.96 -8.49
C TYR A 52 -7.94 9.93 -8.35
N GLY A 53 -8.90 10.16 -7.43
CA GLY A 53 -10.02 9.24 -7.19
C GLY A 53 -9.68 8.07 -6.27
N GLU A 54 -8.45 8.01 -5.73
CA GLU A 54 -8.04 6.95 -4.83
C GLU A 54 -8.62 7.14 -3.42
N THR A 55 -8.98 6.02 -2.79
CA THR A 55 -9.42 5.95 -1.40
C THR A 55 -8.61 4.89 -0.66
N MET A 56 -8.52 5.00 0.67
CA MET A 56 -7.84 3.97 1.49
C MET A 56 -8.44 2.58 1.25
N GLU A 57 -9.76 2.48 1.19
CA GLU A 57 -10.49 1.23 0.95
C GLU A 57 -10.24 0.70 -0.46
N GLY A 58 -10.31 1.56 -1.48
CA GLY A 58 -10.13 1.17 -2.89
C GLY A 58 -8.71 0.69 -3.18
N VAL A 59 -7.70 1.41 -2.69
CA VAL A 59 -6.30 0.99 -2.86
C VAL A 59 -6.02 -0.29 -2.06
N ARG A 60 -6.54 -0.43 -0.84
CA ARG A 60 -6.44 -1.66 -0.07
C ARG A 60 -7.06 -2.84 -0.83
N ALA A 61 -8.25 -2.67 -1.37
CA ALA A 61 -8.93 -3.72 -2.15
C ALA A 61 -8.10 -4.14 -3.37
N ALA A 62 -7.57 -3.19 -4.14
CA ALA A 62 -6.71 -3.49 -5.29
C ALA A 62 -5.44 -4.27 -4.91
N ILE A 63 -4.82 -3.96 -3.76
CA ILE A 63 -3.68 -4.73 -3.24
C ILE A 63 -4.12 -6.15 -2.85
N GLU A 64 -5.26 -6.28 -2.17
CA GLU A 64 -5.78 -7.58 -1.71
C GLU A 64 -6.18 -8.51 -2.85
N GLU A 65 -6.65 -7.97 -3.99
CA GLU A 65 -6.91 -8.75 -5.22
C GLU A 65 -5.66 -9.47 -5.73
N MET A 66 -4.47 -8.93 -5.46
CA MET A 66 -3.19 -9.53 -5.84
C MET A 66 -2.66 -10.57 -4.84
N ARG A 67 -3.31 -10.74 -3.68
CA ARG A 67 -2.84 -11.62 -2.59
C ARG A 67 -2.53 -13.04 -3.07
N GLY A 68 -3.46 -13.66 -3.81
CA GLY A 68 -3.30 -15.03 -4.29
C GLY A 68 -2.09 -15.16 -5.21
N ARG A 69 -2.00 -14.30 -6.23
CA ARG A 69 -0.88 -14.29 -7.19
C ARG A 69 0.47 -14.04 -6.52
N ILE A 70 0.50 -13.19 -5.49
CA ILE A 70 1.71 -12.95 -4.68
C ILE A 70 2.07 -14.20 -3.87
N ALA A 71 1.10 -14.82 -3.18
CA ALA A 71 1.32 -16.05 -2.42
C ALA A 71 1.87 -17.19 -3.30
N ASP A 72 1.39 -17.27 -4.55
CA ASP A 72 1.80 -18.22 -5.57
C ASP A 72 3.13 -17.88 -6.27
N GLY A 73 3.75 -16.75 -5.90
CA GLY A 73 5.11 -16.44 -6.32
C GLY A 73 5.23 -15.61 -7.60
N ILE A 74 4.20 -14.85 -8.01
CA ILE A 74 4.30 -13.94 -9.17
C ILE A 74 5.57 -13.09 -9.10
N ASP A 75 6.28 -12.98 -10.23
CA ASP A 75 7.47 -12.15 -10.30
C ASP A 75 7.12 -10.69 -10.60
N ARG A 76 8.13 -9.81 -10.51
CA ARG A 76 7.96 -8.38 -10.74
C ARG A 76 7.51 -8.05 -12.15
N ALA A 77 7.94 -8.79 -13.17
CA ALA A 77 7.61 -8.49 -14.55
C ALA A 77 6.14 -8.86 -14.85
N ALA A 78 5.71 -10.05 -14.41
CA ALA A 78 4.34 -10.52 -14.52
C ALA A 78 3.35 -9.64 -13.74
N LEU A 79 3.79 -9.03 -12.63
CA LEU A 79 2.98 -8.07 -11.87
C LEU A 79 2.64 -6.79 -12.67
N LEU A 80 3.50 -6.33 -13.56
CA LEU A 80 3.29 -5.09 -14.32
C LEU A 80 2.21 -5.22 -15.40
N THR A 81 1.87 -6.44 -15.79
CA THR A 81 0.87 -6.77 -16.81
C THR A 81 -0.30 -7.56 -16.23
N ALA A 82 -0.42 -7.56 -14.91
CA ALA A 82 -1.34 -8.38 -14.14
C ALA A 82 -2.79 -7.90 -14.23
#